data_AF-A0A7V1M4U0-F1
#
_entry.id   AF-A0A7V1M4U0-F1
#
_cell.length_a   1.000
_cell.length_b   1.000
_cell.length_c   1.000
_cell.angle_alpha   90.00
_cell.angle_beta   90.00
_cell.angle_gamma   90.00
#
_symmetry.space_group_name_H-M   'P 1'
#
loop_
_entity.id
_entity.type
_entity.pdbx_description
1 polymer ?
#
loop_
_entity_poly.entity_id
_entity_poly.type
_entity_poly.pdbx_seq_one_letter_code
_entity_poly.pdbx_strand_id
1 'polypeptide(L)'
;MNGMPERPFKLALVGILAVAFLFRAAGIRWGVPDPSHYFSFHPDEWVILGYTLGLDLPHGQIDPHFYNYGTVYLYLLHLVILAGSTYGWVTLPNDVAHYEAFAGLYLTGRWLSVLAGVVTCWLAWEMGKRVCGYRCAMVAASLLAMVPPHTLHCHFLTTDATATLFITGVLLAALNLYENGRRRTLITAGMLVGLASATRYNAALVLVAPLLALWLRGKEHGEAWLGKALLLVVISGVAFLFFCPGVWMNPQEFWRDFGYEARHVREGHGLVFVNTGLGWVYHYWTNLRFGLGLPLLLLATLSVLIAPLSRRPLVLILWVFVAVYYLFLGSFAVRFARYLLPILPPLMVLTAWLIAEAWRNTQGAGKVLVAVIAGGIVLYTLLWGTAVTMALLQPDPRLRALEWIRKEIPQGTRIGFASIPWFYTPPLSPYWGELQPSRRVERALEVKEYRLLVPREEWDTSALQQAHVVILSQFEVDDAVRVRHAPALTFLDELNRSFRRVAQFDTAFRVDGILFGKRGVPHDMLYPFPRIEVWRRHR
;
A
#
# COMPACT_ATOMS: atom_id res chain seq x y z
N MET A 1 19.09 -27.26 -17.72
CA MET A 1 17.89 -26.44 -18.04
C MET A 1 18.23 -25.09 -18.70
N ASN A 2 19.45 -24.90 -19.25
CA ASN A 2 19.93 -23.63 -19.84
C ASN A 2 20.06 -23.67 -21.38
N GLY A 3 19.30 -24.51 -22.08
CA GLY A 3 19.47 -24.72 -23.53
C GLY A 3 18.74 -23.73 -24.45
N MET A 4 17.98 -22.77 -23.91
CA MET A 4 17.32 -21.74 -24.75
C MET A 4 18.20 -20.48 -24.81
N PRO A 5 18.33 -19.84 -25.98
CA PRO A 5 19.04 -18.57 -26.10
C PRO A 5 18.44 -17.51 -25.16
N GLU A 6 19.23 -16.51 -24.75
CA GLU A 6 18.76 -15.47 -23.82
C GLU A 6 17.62 -14.59 -24.38
N ARG A 7 17.51 -14.51 -25.71
CA ARG A 7 16.56 -13.65 -26.42
C ARG A 7 15.09 -13.84 -26.00
N PRO A 8 14.50 -15.06 -25.98
CA PRO A 8 13.13 -15.27 -25.52
C PRO A 8 12.87 -14.80 -24.08
N PHE A 9 13.85 -14.94 -23.17
CA PHE A 9 13.68 -14.48 -21.79
C PHE A 9 13.72 -12.96 -21.66
N LYS A 10 14.50 -12.27 -22.51
CA LYS A 10 14.48 -10.80 -22.59
C LYS A 10 13.11 -10.30 -23.07
N LEU A 11 12.54 -10.93 -24.09
CA LEU A 11 11.18 -10.60 -24.57
C LEU A 11 10.11 -10.87 -23.49
N ALA A 12 10.21 -11.99 -22.77
CA ALA A 12 9.32 -12.30 -21.66
C ALA A 12 9.40 -11.26 -20.54
N LEU A 13 10.61 -10.81 -20.17
CA LEU A 13 10.80 -9.74 -19.19
C LEU A 13 10.12 -8.44 -19.64
N VAL A 14 10.32 -8.02 -20.90
CA VAL A 14 9.66 -6.81 -21.44
C VAL A 14 8.14 -6.95 -21.36
N GLY A 15 7.58 -8.09 -21.76
CA GLY A 15 6.15 -8.36 -21.63
C GLY A 15 5.65 -8.26 -20.19
N ILE A 16 6.36 -8.86 -19.23
CA ILE A 16 6.00 -8.82 -17.81
C ILE A 16 6.06 -7.39 -17.25
N LEU A 17 7.08 -6.60 -17.61
CA LEU A 17 7.19 -5.22 -17.17
C LEU A 17 6.10 -4.34 -17.80
N ALA A 18 5.72 -4.59 -19.05
CA ALA A 18 4.58 -3.94 -19.68
C ALA A 18 3.27 -4.28 -18.94
N VAL A 19 3.05 -5.56 -18.57
CA VAL A 19 1.90 -5.94 -17.75
C VAL A 19 1.93 -5.26 -16.38
N ALA A 20 3.09 -5.23 -15.71
CA ALA A 20 3.25 -4.57 -14.42
C ALA A 20 2.91 -3.07 -14.50
N PHE A 21 3.33 -2.41 -15.58
CA PHE A 21 3.00 -1.01 -15.86
C PHE A 21 1.50 -0.83 -16.11
N LEU A 22 0.90 -1.63 -16.99
CA LEU A 22 -0.53 -1.52 -17.34
C LEU A 22 -1.43 -1.70 -16.11
N PHE A 23 -1.12 -2.68 -15.25
CA PHE A 23 -1.87 -2.93 -14.01
C PHE A 23 -1.81 -1.76 -13.02
N ARG A 24 -0.78 -0.92 -13.08
CA ARG A 24 -0.57 0.23 -12.18
C ARG A 24 -0.99 1.57 -12.79
N ALA A 25 -1.02 1.65 -14.12
CA ALA A 25 -1.49 2.82 -14.85
C ALA A 25 -3.02 2.81 -15.00
N ALA A 26 -3.63 1.63 -15.13
CA ALA A 26 -5.08 1.48 -15.24
C ALA A 26 -5.77 1.89 -13.94
N GLY A 27 -6.55 2.99 -13.98
CA GLY A 27 -7.22 3.51 -12.79
C GLY A 27 -6.35 4.45 -11.95
N ILE A 28 -5.18 4.90 -12.45
CA ILE A 28 -4.29 5.84 -11.73
C ILE A 28 -4.97 7.18 -11.38
N ARG A 29 -6.03 7.56 -12.10
CA ARG A 29 -6.84 8.76 -11.85
C ARG A 29 -7.94 8.56 -10.81
N TRP A 30 -8.06 7.38 -10.21
CA TRP A 30 -9.10 7.11 -9.22
C TRP A 30 -9.03 8.13 -8.06
N GLY A 31 -10.15 8.80 -7.77
CA GLY A 31 -10.28 9.70 -6.62
C GLY A 31 -9.30 10.88 -6.59
N VAL A 32 -8.79 11.30 -7.76
CA VAL A 32 -8.07 12.58 -7.86
C VAL A 32 -9.06 13.75 -7.87
N PRO A 33 -8.67 14.94 -7.39
CA PRO A 33 -9.55 16.10 -7.32
C PRO A 33 -10.27 16.43 -8.63
N ASP A 34 -11.53 16.84 -8.51
CA ASP A 34 -12.40 17.30 -9.58
C ASP A 34 -13.38 18.37 -9.04
N PRO A 35 -14.32 18.91 -9.84
CA PRO A 35 -15.26 19.94 -9.36
C PRO A 35 -16.13 19.51 -8.17
N SER A 36 -16.27 18.21 -7.89
CA SER A 36 -17.03 17.69 -6.75
C SER A 36 -16.20 17.55 -5.47
N HIS A 37 -14.88 17.46 -5.56
CA HIS A 37 -13.99 17.27 -4.40
C HIS A 37 -12.57 17.79 -4.67
N TYR A 38 -12.02 18.57 -3.75
CA TYR A 38 -10.72 19.24 -3.92
C TYR A 38 -9.52 18.44 -3.37
N PHE A 39 -9.79 17.32 -2.71
CA PHE A 39 -8.79 16.49 -2.06
C PHE A 39 -8.87 15.07 -2.61
N SER A 40 -7.75 14.35 -2.57
CA SER A 40 -7.78 12.93 -2.93
C SER A 40 -8.70 12.12 -2.00
N PHE A 41 -9.37 11.11 -2.54
CA PHE A 41 -10.09 10.10 -1.75
C PHE A 41 -9.17 9.16 -0.95
N HIS A 42 -7.85 9.22 -1.12
CA HIS A 42 -6.91 8.53 -0.25
C HIS A 42 -6.52 9.44 0.93
N PRO A 43 -6.69 9.01 2.20
CA PRO A 43 -6.53 9.88 3.37
C PRO A 43 -5.11 10.43 3.54
N ASP A 44 -4.09 9.63 3.21
CA ASP A 44 -2.69 10.00 3.49
C ASP A 44 -2.04 10.85 2.38
N GLU A 45 -2.59 10.88 1.15
CA GLU A 45 -1.91 11.53 0.03
C GLU A 45 -1.82 13.04 0.22
N TRP A 46 -2.88 13.66 0.78
CA TRP A 46 -2.89 15.09 1.07
C TRP A 46 -1.85 15.49 2.12
N VAL A 47 -1.65 14.67 3.16
CA VAL A 47 -0.65 14.93 4.20
C VAL A 47 0.74 14.97 3.57
N ILE A 48 1.07 13.93 2.81
CA ILE A 48 2.40 13.78 2.19
C ILE A 48 2.64 14.88 1.16
N LEU A 49 1.65 15.17 0.31
CA LEU A 49 1.76 16.25 -0.67
C LEU A 49 1.91 17.61 0.01
N GLY A 50 1.10 17.91 1.03
CA GLY A 50 1.13 19.18 1.76
C GLY A 50 2.50 19.50 2.35
N TYR A 51 3.11 18.55 3.08
CA TYR A 51 4.47 18.73 3.60
C TYR A 51 5.54 18.79 2.51
N THR A 52 5.32 18.12 1.37
CA THR A 52 6.24 18.20 0.23
C THR A 52 6.21 19.58 -0.42
N LEU A 53 5.04 20.21 -0.54
CA LEU A 53 4.90 21.56 -1.09
C LEU A 53 5.49 22.64 -0.18
N GLY A 54 5.74 22.34 1.09
CA GLY A 54 6.45 23.22 2.02
C GLY A 54 7.98 23.19 1.89
N LEU A 55 8.54 22.27 1.09
CA LEU A 55 9.97 22.22 0.81
C LEU A 55 10.38 23.21 -0.27
N ASP A 56 11.61 23.68 -0.21
CA ASP A 56 12.27 24.46 -1.27
C ASP A 56 13.76 24.08 -1.33
N LEU A 57 14.03 22.93 -1.97
CA LEU A 57 15.38 22.37 -2.07
C LEU A 57 16.38 23.33 -2.75
N PRO A 58 16.05 24.04 -3.86
CA PRO A 58 16.97 25.00 -4.49
C PRO A 58 17.45 26.12 -3.57
N HIS A 59 16.61 26.57 -2.63
CA HIS A 59 16.95 27.65 -1.70
C HIS A 59 17.41 27.15 -0.31
N GLY A 60 17.63 25.85 -0.16
CA GLY A 60 18.14 25.25 1.07
C GLY A 60 17.08 24.98 2.15
N GLN A 61 15.80 25.13 1.85
CA GLN A 61 14.71 24.73 2.75
C GLN A 61 14.45 23.23 2.60
N ILE A 62 15.36 22.44 3.19
CA ILE A 62 15.36 20.98 3.10
C ILE A 62 14.60 20.30 4.23
N ASP A 63 14.08 21.05 5.20
CA ASP A 63 13.40 20.48 6.35
C ASP A 63 11.87 20.47 6.15
N PRO A 64 11.22 19.28 6.11
CA PRO A 64 9.76 19.21 5.98
C PRO A 64 8.98 19.54 7.25
N HIS A 65 9.64 19.64 8.42
CA HIS A 65 8.97 19.75 9.74
C HIS A 65 7.92 18.66 9.98
N PHE A 66 8.14 17.48 9.39
CA PHE A 66 7.26 16.32 9.47
C PHE A 66 8.10 15.05 9.41
N TYR A 67 8.16 14.34 10.54
CA TYR A 67 9.04 13.18 10.69
C TYR A 67 8.30 11.87 11.00
N ASN A 68 6.99 11.81 10.76
CA ASN A 68 6.23 10.56 10.84
C ASN A 68 6.72 9.52 9.81
N TYR A 69 7.26 10.00 8.68
CA TYR A 69 8.01 9.19 7.73
C TYR A 69 9.42 9.74 7.56
N GLY A 70 10.30 8.93 6.95
CA GLY A 70 11.61 9.44 6.56
C GLY A 70 11.52 10.37 5.34
N THR A 71 12.53 11.23 5.18
CA THR A 71 12.48 12.37 4.25
C THR A 71 12.72 12.02 2.78
N VAL A 72 13.26 10.84 2.46
CA VAL A 72 13.65 10.46 1.09
C VAL A 72 12.49 10.59 0.10
N TYR A 73 11.29 10.13 0.48
CA TYR A 73 10.14 10.20 -0.41
C TYR A 73 9.70 11.64 -0.69
N LEU A 74 9.70 12.50 0.35
CA LEU A 74 9.36 13.91 0.21
C LEU A 74 10.35 14.63 -0.72
N TYR A 75 11.65 14.34 -0.58
CA TYR A 75 12.67 14.88 -1.49
C TYR A 75 12.49 14.40 -2.92
N LEU A 76 12.26 13.10 -3.14
CA LEU A 76 12.02 12.57 -4.47
C LEU A 76 10.78 13.20 -5.11
N LEU A 77 9.69 13.31 -4.35
CA LEU A 77 8.45 13.93 -4.83
C LEU A 77 8.66 15.42 -5.16
N HIS A 78 9.31 16.17 -4.28
CA HIS A 78 9.62 17.59 -4.51
C HIS A 78 10.48 17.77 -5.77
N LEU A 79 11.53 16.96 -5.95
CA LEU A 79 12.39 17.03 -7.14
C LEU A 79 11.61 16.76 -8.43
N VAL A 80 10.68 15.80 -8.42
CA VAL A 80 9.85 15.51 -9.59
C VAL A 80 8.82 16.64 -9.82
N ILE A 81 8.24 17.21 -8.78
CA ILE A 81 7.35 18.40 -8.89
C ILE A 81 8.12 19.61 -9.44
N LEU A 82 9.35 19.83 -8.98
CA LEU A 82 10.21 20.92 -9.45
C LEU A 82 10.56 20.76 -10.93
N ALA A 83 10.92 19.55 -11.37
CA ALA A 83 11.08 19.25 -12.79
C ALA A 83 9.74 19.41 -13.55
N GLY A 84 8.64 18.98 -12.92
CA GLY A 84 7.24 19.22 -13.28
C GLY A 84 6.95 20.66 -13.69
N SER A 85 7.18 21.57 -12.76
CA SER A 85 6.89 22.99 -12.93
C SER A 85 7.87 23.66 -13.90
N THR A 86 9.15 23.28 -13.86
CA THR A 86 10.18 23.86 -14.73
C THR A 86 9.93 23.56 -16.22
N TYR A 87 9.50 22.34 -16.55
CA TYR A 87 9.23 21.93 -17.94
C TYR A 87 7.74 22.09 -18.35
N GLY A 88 6.88 22.64 -17.48
CA GLY A 88 5.51 23.02 -17.81
C GLY A 88 4.48 21.88 -17.91
N TRP A 89 4.73 20.75 -17.27
CA TRP A 89 3.83 19.58 -17.23
C TRP A 89 3.13 19.40 -15.87
N VAL A 90 3.50 20.22 -14.88
CA VAL A 90 2.83 20.36 -13.58
C VAL A 90 2.63 21.85 -13.30
N THR A 91 1.42 22.22 -12.88
CA THR A 91 1.08 23.58 -12.46
C THR A 91 1.01 23.64 -10.94
N LEU A 92 1.63 24.65 -10.32
CA LEU A 92 1.51 24.87 -8.89
C LEU A 92 0.19 25.62 -8.60
N PRO A 93 -0.65 25.12 -7.67
CA PRO A 93 -1.93 25.73 -7.35
C PRO A 93 -1.77 27.02 -6.54
N ASN A 94 -2.69 27.98 -6.73
CA ASN A 94 -2.78 29.19 -5.91
C ASN A 94 -3.69 28.99 -4.70
N ASP A 95 -4.73 28.17 -4.85
CA ASP A 95 -5.65 27.76 -3.80
C ASP A 95 -6.16 26.33 -4.06
N VAL A 96 -6.85 25.74 -3.08
CA VAL A 96 -7.40 24.38 -3.16
C VAL A 96 -8.54 24.22 -4.16
N ALA A 97 -9.19 25.31 -4.58
CA ALA A 97 -10.23 25.27 -5.60
C ALA A 97 -9.64 25.15 -7.02
N HIS A 98 -8.34 25.40 -7.21
CA HIS A 98 -7.59 25.01 -8.41
C HIS A 98 -7.37 23.49 -8.48
N TYR A 99 -8.46 22.72 -8.51
CA TYR A 99 -8.43 21.27 -8.39
C TYR A 99 -7.66 20.58 -9.53
N GLU A 100 -7.61 21.15 -10.75
CA GLU A 100 -6.83 20.54 -11.84
C GLU A 100 -5.33 20.51 -11.54
N ALA A 101 -4.81 21.57 -10.92
CA ALA A 101 -3.41 21.66 -10.52
C ALA A 101 -3.09 20.62 -9.43
N PHE A 102 -3.96 20.48 -8.42
CA PHE A 102 -3.81 19.44 -7.41
C PHE A 102 -3.91 18.02 -7.98
N ALA A 103 -4.83 17.77 -8.92
CA ALA A 103 -4.91 16.50 -9.61
C ALA A 103 -3.61 16.16 -10.35
N GLY A 104 -2.97 17.14 -11.01
CA GLY A 104 -1.64 16.99 -11.62
C GLY A 104 -0.54 16.63 -10.62
N LEU A 105 -0.54 17.27 -9.44
CA LEU A 105 0.42 16.97 -8.36
C LEU A 105 0.24 15.55 -7.79
N TYR A 106 -0.99 15.13 -7.53
CA TYR A 106 -1.27 13.76 -7.08
C TYR A 106 -0.84 12.73 -8.11
N LEU A 107 -1.18 12.95 -9.39
CA LEU A 107 -0.76 12.06 -10.47
C LEU A 107 0.77 11.97 -10.58
N THR A 108 1.48 13.08 -10.37
CA THR A 108 2.95 13.10 -10.36
C THR A 108 3.53 12.14 -9.32
N GLY A 109 3.04 12.21 -8.08
CA GLY A 109 3.50 11.30 -7.04
C GLY A 109 3.01 9.86 -7.19
N ARG A 110 1.83 9.64 -7.79
CA ARG A 110 1.37 8.29 -8.15
C ARG A 110 2.23 7.67 -9.25
N TRP A 111 2.66 8.43 -10.27
CA TRP A 111 3.59 7.94 -11.28
C TRP A 111 4.95 7.54 -10.71
N LEU A 112 5.43 8.23 -9.66
CA LEU A 112 6.62 7.80 -8.91
C LEU A 112 6.40 6.43 -8.27
N SER A 113 5.24 6.19 -7.64
CA SER A 113 4.85 4.88 -7.09
C SER A 113 4.71 3.79 -8.16
N VAL A 114 4.15 4.11 -9.34
CA VAL A 114 4.08 3.20 -10.49
C VAL A 114 5.48 2.78 -10.94
N LEU A 115 6.38 3.75 -11.13
CA LEU A 115 7.76 3.47 -11.54
C LEU A 115 8.46 2.59 -10.49
N ALA A 116 8.32 2.92 -9.20
CA ALA A 116 8.88 2.10 -8.13
C ALA A 116 8.34 0.66 -8.15
N GLY A 117 7.04 0.48 -8.39
CA GLY A 117 6.41 -0.81 -8.52
C GLY A 117 6.92 -1.65 -9.71
N VAL A 118 7.10 -1.02 -10.88
CA VAL A 118 7.62 -1.70 -12.09
C VAL A 118 9.08 -2.09 -11.92
N VAL A 119 9.91 -1.20 -11.38
CA VAL A 119 11.32 -1.50 -11.09
C VAL A 119 11.44 -2.61 -10.05
N THR A 120 10.53 -2.65 -9.05
CA THR A 120 10.47 -3.75 -8.07
C THR A 120 10.19 -5.11 -8.75
N CYS A 121 9.32 -5.16 -9.77
CA CYS A 121 9.11 -6.37 -10.57
C CYS A 121 10.36 -6.81 -11.35
N TRP A 122 11.13 -5.86 -11.88
CA TRP A 122 12.42 -6.15 -12.51
C TRP A 122 13.45 -6.69 -11.48
N LEU A 123 13.52 -6.10 -10.28
CA LEU A 123 14.41 -6.60 -9.23
C LEU A 123 13.99 -8.00 -8.75
N ALA A 124 12.69 -8.30 -8.69
CA ALA A 124 12.21 -9.65 -8.40
C ALA A 124 12.60 -10.66 -9.48
N TRP A 125 12.55 -10.28 -10.76
CA TRP A 125 13.11 -11.09 -11.85
C TRP A 125 14.60 -11.36 -11.62
N GLU A 126 15.38 -10.33 -11.30
CA GLU A 126 16.81 -10.44 -11.07
C GLU A 126 17.16 -11.33 -9.86
N MET A 127 16.36 -11.28 -8.78
CA MET A 127 16.48 -12.20 -7.64
C MET A 127 16.13 -13.64 -8.06
N GLY A 128 14.99 -13.86 -8.72
CA GLY A 128 14.56 -15.18 -9.17
C GLY A 128 15.56 -15.83 -10.14
N LYS A 129 16.14 -15.04 -11.04
CA LYS A 129 17.17 -15.49 -11.99
C LYS A 129 18.38 -16.07 -11.26
N ARG A 130 18.85 -15.41 -10.20
CA ARG A 130 19.98 -15.88 -9.37
C ARG A 130 19.61 -17.12 -8.55
N VAL A 131 18.44 -17.12 -7.93
CA VAL A 131 18.00 -18.22 -7.05
C VAL A 131 17.81 -19.53 -7.81
N CYS A 132 17.13 -19.50 -8.97
CA CYS A 132 16.81 -20.74 -9.69
C CYS A 132 16.66 -20.64 -11.21
N GLY A 133 17.20 -19.58 -11.84
CA GLY A 133 17.30 -19.41 -13.29
C GLY A 133 16.13 -18.64 -13.91
N TYR A 134 16.15 -18.47 -15.24
CA TYR A 134 15.19 -17.59 -15.95
C TYR A 134 13.71 -17.97 -15.79
N ARG A 135 13.38 -19.27 -15.69
CA ARG A 135 11.98 -19.70 -15.47
C ARG A 135 11.46 -19.28 -14.09
N CYS A 136 12.34 -19.34 -13.08
CA CYS A 136 12.11 -18.82 -11.73
C CYS A 136 11.78 -17.33 -11.77
N ALA A 137 12.62 -16.57 -12.47
CA ALA A 137 12.50 -15.13 -12.65
C ALA A 137 11.16 -14.75 -13.28
N MET A 138 10.78 -15.48 -14.33
CA MET A 138 9.53 -15.29 -15.05
C MET A 138 8.31 -15.49 -14.15
N VAL A 139 8.25 -16.59 -13.39
CA VAL A 139 7.14 -16.85 -12.47
C VAL A 139 7.11 -15.80 -11.35
N ALA A 140 8.24 -15.50 -10.71
CA ALA A 140 8.30 -14.56 -9.61
C ALA A 140 7.84 -13.14 -10.03
N ALA A 141 8.34 -12.66 -11.17
CA ALA A 141 8.00 -11.33 -11.67
C ALA A 141 6.55 -11.26 -12.18
N SER A 142 6.04 -12.29 -12.85
CA SER A 142 4.63 -12.35 -13.26
C SER A 142 3.68 -12.32 -12.07
N LEU A 143 3.95 -13.10 -11.01
CA LEU A 143 3.12 -13.09 -9.80
C LEU A 143 3.13 -11.71 -9.14
N LEU A 144 4.30 -11.09 -8.96
CA LEU A 144 4.43 -9.77 -8.35
C LEU A 144 3.82 -8.64 -9.22
N ALA A 145 3.85 -8.77 -10.54
CA ALA A 145 3.28 -7.81 -11.46
C ALA A 145 1.76 -7.67 -11.27
N MET A 146 1.09 -8.76 -10.90
CA MET A 146 -0.37 -8.89 -10.87
C MET A 146 -0.96 -8.94 -9.46
N VAL A 147 -0.16 -9.16 -8.42
CA VAL A 147 -0.66 -9.37 -7.05
C VAL A 147 -1.32 -8.09 -6.48
N PRO A 148 -2.61 -8.15 -6.08
CA PRO A 148 -3.38 -6.94 -5.75
C PRO A 148 -2.78 -5.99 -4.71
N PRO A 149 -2.22 -6.41 -3.56
CA PRO A 149 -1.70 -5.46 -2.57
C PRO A 149 -0.57 -4.61 -3.14
N HIS A 150 0.37 -5.23 -3.86
CA HIS A 150 1.50 -4.49 -4.43
C HIS A 150 1.02 -3.57 -5.56
N THR A 151 0.13 -4.05 -6.45
CA THR A 151 -0.43 -3.24 -7.53
C THR A 151 -1.27 -2.08 -7.00
N LEU A 152 -2.20 -2.32 -6.07
CA LEU A 152 -3.13 -1.32 -5.54
C LEU A 152 -2.38 -0.20 -4.81
N HIS A 153 -1.44 -0.53 -3.93
CA HIS A 153 -0.67 0.49 -3.20
C HIS A 153 0.32 1.27 -4.09
N CYS A 154 0.59 0.82 -5.33
CA CYS A 154 1.31 1.64 -6.32
C CYS A 154 0.43 2.72 -6.97
N HIS A 155 -0.89 2.71 -6.75
CA HIS A 155 -1.82 3.75 -7.23
C HIS A 155 -1.90 4.95 -6.28
N PHE A 156 -1.16 4.94 -5.18
CA PHE A 156 -1.21 5.99 -4.17
C PHE A 156 0.15 6.69 -4.07
N LEU A 157 0.10 8.02 -3.90
CA LEU A 157 1.20 8.89 -3.52
C LEU A 157 1.51 8.63 -2.04
N THR A 158 2.19 7.52 -1.78
CA THR A 158 2.68 7.16 -0.44
C THR A 158 4.12 6.64 -0.50
N THR A 159 4.74 6.55 0.67
CA THR A 159 6.10 6.06 0.82
C THR A 159 6.25 4.54 0.58
N ASP A 160 5.15 3.78 0.55
CA ASP A 160 5.14 2.31 0.60
C ASP A 160 5.83 1.66 -0.60
N ALA A 161 5.50 2.11 -1.82
CA ALA A 161 6.07 1.56 -3.06
C ALA A 161 7.57 1.83 -3.15
N THR A 162 8.00 3.05 -2.81
CA THR A 162 9.41 3.48 -2.81
C THR A 162 10.23 2.74 -1.75
N ALA A 163 9.69 2.55 -0.54
CA ALA A 163 10.35 1.76 0.50
C ALA A 163 10.53 0.30 0.04
N THR A 164 9.50 -0.28 -0.59
CA THR A 164 9.53 -1.65 -1.13
C THR A 164 10.58 -1.81 -2.23
N LEU A 165 10.72 -0.81 -3.11
CA LEU A 165 11.79 -0.76 -4.11
C LEU A 165 13.17 -0.82 -3.47
N PHE A 166 13.46 0.07 -2.50
CA PHE A 166 14.78 0.10 -1.86
C PHE A 166 15.08 -1.17 -1.07
N ILE A 167 14.09 -1.70 -0.33
CA ILE A 167 14.21 -3.00 0.36
C ILE A 167 14.55 -4.11 -0.63
N THR A 168 13.85 -4.18 -1.77
CA THR A 168 14.10 -5.19 -2.80
C THR A 168 15.49 -5.02 -3.42
N GLY A 169 15.95 -3.78 -3.58
CA GLY A 169 17.32 -3.46 -3.98
C GLY A 169 18.36 -3.95 -2.97
N VAL A 170 18.13 -3.78 -1.67
CA VAL A 170 18.99 -4.31 -0.61
C VAL A 170 19.03 -5.84 -0.67
N LEU A 171 17.89 -6.50 -0.82
CA LEU A 171 17.83 -7.97 -0.93
C LEU A 171 18.65 -8.46 -2.12
N LEU A 172 18.50 -7.84 -3.29
CA LEU A 172 19.31 -8.17 -4.45
C LEU A 172 20.81 -7.92 -4.22
N ALA A 173 21.16 -6.80 -3.56
CA ALA A 173 22.54 -6.52 -3.17
C ALA A 173 23.08 -7.55 -2.18
N ALA A 174 22.26 -8.04 -1.23
CA ALA A 174 22.63 -9.10 -0.29
C ALA A 174 22.94 -10.42 -1.02
N LEU A 175 22.13 -10.81 -2.01
CA LEU A 175 22.42 -12.00 -2.83
C LEU A 175 23.76 -11.83 -3.58
N ASN A 176 23.98 -10.68 -4.22
CA ASN A 176 25.24 -10.39 -4.92
C ASN A 176 26.45 -10.35 -3.98
N LEU A 177 26.24 -9.90 -2.73
CA LEU A 177 27.27 -9.80 -1.70
C LEU A 177 27.68 -11.19 -1.22
N TYR A 178 26.71 -12.10 -1.02
CA TYR A 178 26.99 -13.50 -0.73
C TYR A 178 27.77 -14.16 -1.87
N GLU A 179 27.36 -13.96 -3.14
CA GLU A 179 28.00 -14.61 -4.30
C GLU A 179 29.43 -14.10 -4.58
N ASN A 180 29.66 -12.79 -4.49
CA ASN A 180 30.89 -12.18 -5.00
C ASN A 180 31.75 -11.44 -3.95
N GLY A 181 31.21 -11.11 -2.76
CA GLY A 181 31.96 -10.44 -1.68
C GLY A 181 32.52 -9.04 -2.00
N ARG A 182 32.14 -8.44 -3.13
CA ARG A 182 32.76 -7.21 -3.67
C ARG A 182 32.47 -5.99 -2.78
N ARG A 183 33.50 -5.15 -2.56
CA ARG A 183 33.38 -3.89 -1.80
C ARG A 183 32.34 -2.93 -2.37
N ARG A 184 32.24 -2.83 -3.71
CA ARG A 184 31.21 -2.00 -4.37
C ARG A 184 29.80 -2.44 -3.97
N THR A 185 29.53 -3.75 -3.97
CA THR A 185 28.23 -4.29 -3.57
C THR A 185 27.93 -4.00 -2.10
N LEU A 186 28.94 -4.07 -1.22
CA LEU A 186 28.80 -3.72 0.20
C LEU A 186 28.41 -2.25 0.38
N ILE A 187 29.10 -1.33 -0.31
CA ILE A 187 28.79 0.10 -0.26
C ILE A 187 27.37 0.34 -0.79
N THR A 188 27.02 -0.25 -1.93
CA THR A 188 25.66 -0.14 -2.51
C THR A 188 24.60 -0.69 -1.55
N ALA A 189 24.84 -1.83 -0.91
CA ALA A 189 23.92 -2.40 0.08
C ALA A 189 23.73 -1.45 1.26
N GLY A 190 24.81 -0.88 1.81
CA GLY A 190 24.72 0.07 2.92
C GLY A 190 23.96 1.34 2.56
N MET A 191 24.27 1.94 1.40
CA MET A 191 23.55 3.12 0.91
C MET A 191 22.05 2.84 0.73
N LEU A 192 21.69 1.68 0.16
CA LEU A 192 20.29 1.29 -0.03
C LEU A 192 19.58 1.00 1.30
N VAL A 193 20.26 0.43 2.30
CA VAL A 193 19.69 0.28 3.65
C VAL A 193 19.40 1.66 4.26
N GLY A 194 20.32 2.61 4.14
CA GLY A 194 20.11 3.98 4.61
C GLY A 194 18.93 4.67 3.92
N LEU A 195 18.85 4.57 2.59
CA LEU A 195 17.74 5.09 1.79
C LEU A 195 16.40 4.45 2.15
N ALA A 196 16.37 3.13 2.31
CA ALA A 196 15.16 2.41 2.73
C ALA A 196 14.69 2.91 4.10
N SER A 197 15.61 2.97 5.07
CA SER A 197 15.36 3.44 6.44
C SER A 197 14.90 4.90 6.48
N ALA A 198 15.47 5.75 5.63
CA ALA A 198 15.10 7.16 5.47
C ALA A 198 13.87 7.36 4.55
N THR A 199 13.28 6.29 4.02
CA THR A 199 11.94 6.32 3.39
C THR A 199 10.89 5.89 4.40
N ARG A 200 11.17 4.80 5.14
CA ARG A 200 10.40 4.36 6.29
C ARG A 200 11.30 3.74 7.35
N TYR A 201 11.14 4.14 8.60
CA TYR A 201 12.01 3.69 9.69
C TYR A 201 11.99 2.16 9.90
N ASN A 202 10.83 1.51 9.72
CA ASN A 202 10.72 0.06 9.84
C ASN A 202 11.45 -0.70 8.69
N ALA A 203 11.76 -0.04 7.58
CA ALA A 203 12.53 -0.63 6.49
C ALA A 203 13.98 -0.93 6.88
N ALA A 204 14.51 -0.31 7.95
CA ALA A 204 15.85 -0.59 8.49
C ALA A 204 16.08 -2.07 8.79
N LEU A 205 15.00 -2.81 9.06
CA LEU A 205 15.05 -4.25 9.34
C LEU A 205 15.63 -5.07 8.16
N VAL A 206 15.61 -4.56 6.93
CA VAL A 206 16.22 -5.23 5.77
C VAL A 206 17.73 -5.43 5.92
N LEU A 207 18.40 -4.67 6.81
CA LEU A 207 19.82 -4.83 7.14
C LEU A 207 20.19 -6.26 7.57
N VAL A 208 19.23 -7.03 8.10
CA VAL A 208 19.45 -8.45 8.46
C VAL A 208 19.91 -9.29 7.27
N ALA A 209 19.43 -9.01 6.06
CA ALA A 209 19.73 -9.79 4.86
C ALA A 209 21.21 -9.68 4.42
N PRO A 210 21.79 -8.48 4.19
CA PRO A 210 23.21 -8.36 3.85
C PRO A 210 24.15 -8.76 5.00
N LEU A 211 23.74 -8.60 6.27
CA LEU A 211 24.52 -9.14 7.40
C LEU A 211 24.58 -10.67 7.36
N LEU A 212 23.44 -11.32 7.15
CA LEU A 212 23.38 -12.77 6.98
C LEU A 212 24.19 -13.25 5.77
N ALA A 213 24.12 -12.53 4.65
CA ALA A 213 24.92 -12.81 3.45
C ALA A 213 26.43 -12.80 3.74
N LEU A 214 26.92 -11.79 4.47
CA LEU A 214 28.32 -11.70 4.87
C LEU A 214 28.73 -12.83 5.82
N TRP A 215 27.87 -13.17 6.78
CA TRP A 215 28.13 -14.25 7.72
C TRP A 215 28.19 -15.62 7.04
N LEU A 216 27.21 -15.94 6.17
CA LEU A 216 27.18 -17.20 5.42
C LEU A 216 28.40 -17.32 4.52
N ARG A 217 28.73 -16.26 3.77
CA ARG A 217 29.92 -16.23 2.92
C ARG A 217 31.21 -16.39 3.73
N GLY A 218 31.32 -15.72 4.88
CA GLY A 218 32.47 -15.81 5.77
C GLY A 218 32.67 -17.24 6.30
N LYS A 219 31.58 -17.94 6.65
CA LYS A 219 31.64 -19.35 7.05
C LYS A 219 32.05 -20.28 5.91
N GLU A 220 31.54 -20.06 4.70
CA GLU A 220 31.76 -20.94 3.55
C GLU A 220 33.17 -20.77 2.94
N HIS A 221 33.69 -19.54 2.92
CA HIS A 221 34.98 -19.22 2.29
C HIS A 221 36.11 -18.85 3.28
N GLY A 222 35.86 -18.89 4.59
CA GLY A 222 36.85 -18.50 5.61
C GLY A 222 37.19 -17.00 5.62
N GLU A 223 36.35 -16.16 5.03
CA GLU A 223 36.58 -14.70 4.97
C GLU A 223 36.23 -14.02 6.31
N ALA A 224 37.05 -13.05 6.74
CA ALA A 224 36.71 -12.18 7.85
C ALA A 224 35.49 -11.30 7.51
N TRP A 225 34.34 -11.58 8.15
CA TRP A 225 33.06 -10.93 7.85
C TRP A 225 32.74 -9.77 8.80
N LEU A 226 33.29 -9.74 10.02
CA LEU A 226 32.91 -8.76 11.05
C LEU A 226 33.29 -7.32 10.66
N GLY A 227 34.48 -7.11 10.10
CA GLY A 227 34.89 -5.79 9.60
C GLY A 227 34.03 -5.31 8.42
N LYS A 228 33.62 -6.23 7.54
CA LYS A 228 32.68 -5.94 6.43
C LYS A 228 31.28 -5.59 6.99
N ALA A 229 30.81 -6.32 8.00
CA ALA A 229 29.54 -6.05 8.66
C ALA A 229 29.53 -4.69 9.36
N LEU A 230 30.60 -4.35 10.09
CA LEU A 230 30.74 -3.03 10.72
C LEU A 230 30.73 -1.92 9.66
N LEU A 231 31.50 -2.07 8.58
CA LEU A 231 31.51 -1.11 7.48
C LEU A 231 30.13 -0.94 6.85
N LEU A 232 29.38 -2.03 6.65
CA LEU A 232 28.01 -1.99 6.15
C LEU A 232 27.09 -1.18 7.07
N VAL A 233 27.14 -1.42 8.38
CA VAL A 233 26.34 -0.69 9.38
C VAL A 233 26.69 0.80 9.38
N VAL A 234 27.99 1.14 9.36
CA VAL A 234 28.45 2.52 9.32
C VAL A 234 27.96 3.24 8.06
N ILE A 235 28.13 2.63 6.88
CA ILE A 235 27.64 3.22 5.61
C ILE A 235 26.12 3.39 5.65
N SER A 236 25.39 2.42 6.20
CA SER A 236 23.93 2.50 6.34
C SER A 236 23.51 3.67 7.24
N GLY A 237 24.18 3.83 8.38
CA GLY A 237 23.93 4.93 9.33
C GLY A 237 24.25 6.30 8.71
N VAL A 238 25.40 6.43 8.05
CA VAL A 238 25.78 7.68 7.37
C VAL A 238 24.78 8.03 6.27
N ALA A 239 24.37 7.06 5.45
CA ALA A 239 23.37 7.29 4.41
C ALA A 239 22.01 7.70 5.02
N PHE A 240 21.57 7.05 6.10
CA PHE A 240 20.35 7.43 6.80
C PHE A 240 20.42 8.88 7.32
N LEU A 241 21.49 9.25 8.02
CA LEU A 241 21.69 10.60 8.57
C LEU A 241 21.78 11.68 7.49
N PHE A 242 22.33 11.34 6.33
CA PHE A 242 22.41 12.24 5.19
C PHE A 242 21.03 12.49 4.56
N PHE A 243 20.25 11.42 4.35
CA PHE A 243 18.94 11.52 3.69
C PHE A 243 17.75 11.78 4.64
N CYS A 244 17.99 11.78 5.94
CA CYS A 244 17.03 12.16 6.96
C CYS A 244 17.69 13.18 7.91
N PRO A 245 17.95 14.41 7.43
CA PRO A 245 18.74 15.37 8.18
C PRO A 245 18.01 15.91 9.42
N GLY A 246 16.68 15.80 9.47
CA GLY A 246 15.85 16.18 10.63
C GLY A 246 16.31 15.59 11.96
N VAL A 247 16.95 14.41 11.94
CA VAL A 247 17.53 13.77 13.13
C VAL A 247 18.53 14.68 13.86
N TRP A 248 19.33 15.44 13.12
CA TRP A 248 20.36 16.32 13.68
C TRP A 248 20.07 17.81 13.46
N MET A 249 19.22 18.18 12.49
CA MET A 249 18.75 19.56 12.31
C MET A 249 17.73 19.96 13.36
N ASN A 250 16.72 19.11 13.62
CA ASN A 250 15.62 19.38 14.54
C ASN A 250 15.32 18.16 15.42
N PRO A 251 16.27 17.77 16.29
CA PRO A 251 16.17 16.53 17.06
C PRO A 251 14.93 16.47 17.95
N GLN A 252 14.49 17.60 18.52
CA GLN A 252 13.33 17.64 19.42
C GLN A 252 12.03 17.31 18.68
N GLU A 253 11.80 17.93 17.52
CA GLU A 253 10.64 17.65 16.66
C GLU A 253 10.71 16.24 16.10
N PHE A 254 11.89 15.80 15.65
CA PHE A 254 12.12 14.46 15.14
C PHE A 254 11.72 13.39 16.18
N TRP A 255 12.23 13.48 17.41
CA TRP A 255 11.93 12.49 18.45
C TRP A 255 10.47 12.53 18.90
N ARG A 256 9.82 13.70 18.88
CA ARG A 256 8.39 13.84 19.15
C ARG A 256 7.56 13.08 18.12
N ASP A 257 7.80 13.33 16.84
CA ASP A 257 7.02 12.76 15.73
C ASP A 257 7.31 11.26 15.55
N PHE A 258 8.60 10.86 15.64
CA PHE A 258 8.99 9.46 15.66
C PHE A 258 8.35 8.71 16.84
N GLY A 259 8.33 9.32 18.03
CA GLY A 259 7.70 8.78 19.22
C GLY A 259 6.17 8.70 19.11
N TYR A 260 5.54 9.64 18.40
CA TYR A 260 4.12 9.59 18.06
C TYR A 260 3.82 8.37 17.20
N GLU A 261 4.55 8.16 16.10
CA GLU A 261 4.35 6.99 15.22
C GLU A 261 4.64 5.66 15.92
N ALA A 262 5.70 5.59 16.72
CA ALA A 262 6.03 4.39 17.50
C ALA A 262 4.94 4.02 18.51
N ARG A 263 4.28 5.02 19.14
CA ARG A 263 3.11 4.80 20.00
C ARG A 263 1.88 4.45 19.18
N HIS A 264 1.61 5.16 18.10
CA HIS A 264 0.44 4.95 17.24
C HIS A 264 0.35 3.49 16.76
N VAL A 265 1.46 2.94 16.28
CA VAL A 265 1.53 1.55 15.81
C VAL A 265 1.29 0.53 16.93
N ARG A 266 1.58 0.88 18.20
CA ARG A 266 1.38 0.04 19.39
C ARG A 266 0.00 0.20 20.04
N GLU A 267 -0.57 1.39 20.02
CA GLU A 267 -1.83 1.73 20.70
C GLU A 267 -3.06 1.47 19.81
N GLY A 268 -2.89 1.47 18.48
CA GLY A 268 -3.94 1.14 17.51
C GLY A 268 -4.45 2.36 16.74
N HIS A 269 -5.51 2.16 15.94
CA HIS A 269 -6.07 3.16 15.04
C HIS A 269 -7.60 3.24 15.22
N GLY A 270 -8.03 3.89 16.30
CA GLY A 270 -9.45 3.92 16.68
C GLY A 270 -10.02 2.51 16.84
N LEU A 271 -11.24 2.28 16.33
CA LEU A 271 -11.92 0.97 16.41
C LEU A 271 -11.37 -0.07 15.41
N VAL A 272 -10.60 0.35 14.41
CA VAL A 272 -10.26 -0.45 13.22
C VAL A 272 -9.55 -1.75 13.57
N PHE A 273 -8.65 -1.74 14.56
CA PHE A 273 -7.87 -2.92 14.93
C PHE A 273 -8.19 -3.49 16.32
N VAL A 274 -9.12 -2.88 17.05
CA VAL A 274 -9.59 -3.37 18.36
C VAL A 274 -10.24 -4.75 18.19
N ASN A 275 -9.96 -5.70 19.07
CA ASN A 275 -10.55 -7.06 19.04
C ASN A 275 -10.35 -7.83 17.71
N THR A 276 -9.25 -7.57 16.99
CA THR A 276 -8.91 -8.28 15.74
C THR A 276 -8.02 -9.52 15.94
N GLY A 277 -7.83 -9.97 17.18
CA GLY A 277 -7.05 -11.16 17.54
C GLY A 277 -5.54 -10.93 17.53
N LEU A 278 -4.75 -11.98 17.25
CA LEU A 278 -3.29 -11.91 17.12
C LEU A 278 -2.88 -11.25 15.80
N GLY A 279 -1.92 -10.33 15.81
CA GLY A 279 -1.50 -9.58 14.61
C GLY A 279 -0.99 -10.48 13.49
N TRP A 280 -0.21 -11.52 13.82
CA TRP A 280 0.23 -12.52 12.85
C TRP A 280 -0.92 -13.27 12.19
N VAL A 281 -1.99 -13.60 12.94
CA VAL A 281 -3.16 -14.29 12.38
C VAL A 281 -3.96 -13.33 11.51
N TYR A 282 -4.11 -12.07 11.93
CA TYR A 282 -4.80 -11.05 11.15
C TYR A 282 -4.12 -10.80 9.80
N HIS A 283 -2.80 -10.62 9.79
CA HIS A 283 -2.03 -10.45 8.56
C HIS A 283 -2.14 -11.65 7.63
N TYR A 284 -2.09 -12.88 8.16
CA TYR A 284 -2.24 -14.10 7.36
C TYR A 284 -3.65 -14.24 6.77
N TRP A 285 -4.66 -14.19 7.64
CA TRP A 285 -6.03 -14.58 7.32
C TRP A 285 -6.85 -13.47 6.66
N THR A 286 -6.57 -12.21 6.97
CA THR A 286 -7.27 -11.06 6.38
C THR A 286 -6.43 -10.50 5.23
N ASN A 287 -5.23 -10.01 5.51
CA ASN A 287 -4.46 -9.24 4.53
C ASN A 287 -3.89 -10.11 3.40
N LEU A 288 -3.12 -11.15 3.73
CA LEU A 288 -2.49 -12.02 2.72
C LEU A 288 -3.52 -12.90 2.01
N ARG A 289 -4.56 -13.38 2.70
CA ARG A 289 -5.65 -14.13 2.06
C ARG A 289 -6.38 -13.32 1.01
N PHE A 290 -6.77 -12.09 1.34
CA PHE A 290 -7.41 -11.20 0.36
C PHE A 290 -6.42 -10.83 -0.75
N GLY A 291 -5.18 -10.49 -0.38
CA GLY A 291 -4.16 -10.03 -1.31
C GLY A 291 -3.70 -11.07 -2.31
N LEU A 292 -3.26 -12.23 -1.85
CA LEU A 292 -2.72 -13.30 -2.70
C LEU A 292 -3.84 -14.16 -3.32
N GLY A 293 -5.00 -14.20 -2.66
CA GLY A 293 -6.02 -15.22 -2.90
C GLY A 293 -5.59 -16.59 -2.37
N LEU A 294 -6.56 -17.49 -2.21
CA LEU A 294 -6.31 -18.77 -1.51
C LEU A 294 -5.27 -19.67 -2.20
N PRO A 295 -5.28 -19.87 -3.54
CA PRO A 295 -4.31 -20.77 -4.18
C PRO A 295 -2.86 -20.31 -4.02
N LEU A 296 -2.58 -19.03 -4.26
CA LEU A 296 -1.24 -18.47 -4.13
C LEU A 296 -0.82 -18.38 -2.65
N LEU A 297 -1.74 -18.07 -1.73
CA LEU A 297 -1.45 -18.07 -0.29
C LEU A 297 -0.97 -19.45 0.16
N LEU A 298 -1.68 -20.53 -0.18
CA LEU A 298 -1.31 -21.88 0.23
C LEU A 298 0.08 -22.29 -0.29
N LEU A 299 0.38 -21.96 -1.55
CA LEU A 299 1.69 -22.25 -2.13
C LEU A 299 2.80 -21.37 -1.50
N ALA A 300 2.52 -20.10 -1.24
CA ALA A 300 3.45 -19.20 -0.56
C ALA A 300 3.75 -19.69 0.86
N THR A 301 2.73 -20.12 1.61
CA THR A 301 2.88 -20.75 2.93
C THR A 301 3.75 -21.99 2.85
N LEU A 302 3.48 -22.89 1.89
CA LEU A 302 4.30 -24.08 1.70
C LEU A 302 5.76 -23.73 1.37
N SER A 303 5.98 -22.69 0.57
CA SER A 303 7.34 -22.21 0.26
C SER A 303 8.07 -21.70 1.50
N VAL A 304 7.40 -20.99 2.40
CA VAL A 304 7.98 -20.49 3.66
C VAL A 304 8.28 -21.63 4.64
N LEU A 305 7.45 -22.69 4.67
CA LEU A 305 7.69 -23.86 5.52
C LEU A 305 8.85 -24.72 5.01
N ILE A 306 9.05 -24.82 3.69
CA ILE A 306 10.09 -25.66 3.08
C ILE A 306 11.42 -24.91 2.91
N ALA A 307 11.40 -23.60 2.67
CA ALA A 307 12.61 -22.78 2.45
C ALA A 307 13.73 -22.94 3.51
N PRO A 308 13.47 -23.05 4.83
CA PRO A 308 14.55 -23.24 5.81
C PRO A 308 15.24 -24.61 5.71
N LEU A 309 14.65 -25.58 5.01
CA LEU A 309 15.28 -26.86 4.69
C LEU A 309 16.16 -26.80 3.43
N SER A 310 16.15 -25.67 2.72
CA SER A 310 16.95 -25.47 1.51
C SER A 310 18.43 -25.42 1.84
N ARG A 311 19.23 -26.16 1.08
CA ARG A 311 20.70 -26.07 1.14
C ARG A 311 21.27 -24.89 0.35
N ARG A 312 20.43 -24.02 -0.23
CA ARG A 312 20.87 -22.86 -1.01
C ARG A 312 20.90 -21.60 -0.14
N PRO A 313 22.06 -20.98 0.11
CA PRO A 313 22.17 -19.79 0.95
C PRO A 313 21.33 -18.61 0.46
N LEU A 314 21.17 -18.42 -0.85
CA LEU A 314 20.30 -17.37 -1.40
C LEU A 314 18.83 -17.51 -0.96
N VAL A 315 18.33 -18.75 -0.85
CA VAL A 315 16.95 -19.02 -0.38
C VAL A 315 16.84 -18.68 1.10
N LEU A 316 17.84 -19.06 1.90
CA LEU A 316 17.89 -18.77 3.34
C LEU A 316 17.94 -17.26 3.61
N ILE A 317 18.70 -16.48 2.83
CA ILE A 317 18.77 -15.02 2.98
C ILE A 317 17.39 -14.38 2.79
N LEU A 318 16.68 -14.74 1.72
CA LEU A 318 15.33 -14.22 1.46
C LEU A 318 14.32 -14.70 2.52
N TRP A 319 14.40 -15.98 2.90
CA TRP A 319 13.51 -16.56 3.91
C TRP A 319 13.69 -15.92 5.28
N VAL A 320 14.92 -15.73 5.75
CA VAL A 320 15.19 -15.09 7.05
C VAL A 320 14.63 -13.67 7.06
N PHE A 321 14.80 -12.90 5.98
CA PHE A 321 14.19 -11.57 5.90
C PHE A 321 12.65 -11.64 5.98
N VAL A 322 12.01 -12.50 5.19
CA VAL A 322 10.54 -12.67 5.23
C VAL A 322 10.08 -13.05 6.63
N ALA A 323 10.75 -14.01 7.27
CA ALA A 323 10.40 -14.49 8.62
C ALA A 323 10.57 -13.38 9.67
N VAL A 324 11.73 -12.73 9.71
CA VAL A 324 12.04 -11.67 10.68
C VAL A 324 11.09 -10.48 10.50
N TYR A 325 10.86 -10.04 9.27
CA TYR A 325 9.98 -8.92 8.98
C TYR A 325 8.52 -9.25 9.33
N TYR A 326 8.03 -10.45 8.97
CA TYR A 326 6.67 -10.88 9.31
C TYR A 326 6.44 -11.01 10.82
N LEU A 327 7.43 -11.58 11.54
CA LEU A 327 7.37 -11.69 13.00
C LEU A 327 7.35 -10.32 13.67
N PHE A 328 8.16 -9.38 13.17
CA PHE A 328 8.17 -8.00 13.63
C PHE A 328 6.81 -7.32 13.45
N LEU A 329 6.21 -7.41 12.25
CA LEU A 329 4.92 -6.78 11.97
C LEU A 329 3.77 -7.29 12.86
N GLY A 330 3.68 -8.60 13.10
CA GLY A 330 2.58 -9.15 13.87
C GLY A 330 2.59 -8.77 15.36
N SER A 331 3.66 -8.13 15.84
CA SER A 331 3.75 -7.55 17.18
C SER A 331 3.00 -6.21 17.31
N PHE A 332 2.53 -5.62 16.21
CA PHE A 332 1.87 -4.31 16.19
C PHE A 332 0.34 -4.39 16.37
N ALA A 333 -0.22 -3.34 16.97
CA ALA A 333 -1.67 -3.18 17.07
C ALA A 333 -2.26 -2.69 15.74
N VAL A 334 -1.55 -1.81 15.02
CA VAL A 334 -1.93 -1.35 13.68
C VAL A 334 -1.54 -2.38 12.62
N ARG A 335 -2.50 -2.83 11.80
CA ARG A 335 -2.36 -4.03 10.95
C ARG A 335 -2.77 -3.81 9.49
N PHE A 336 -2.51 -2.63 8.95
CA PHE A 336 -2.76 -2.31 7.54
C PHE A 336 -2.07 -3.30 6.58
N ALA A 337 -2.70 -3.59 5.44
CA ALA A 337 -2.15 -4.48 4.41
C ALA A 337 -0.88 -3.92 3.79
N ARG A 338 -0.76 -2.59 3.71
CA ARG A 338 0.43 -1.91 3.17
C ARG A 338 1.73 -2.27 3.87
N TYR A 339 1.67 -2.66 5.15
CA TYR A 339 2.86 -3.07 5.90
C TYR A 339 3.49 -4.36 5.39
N LEU A 340 2.75 -5.18 4.64
CA LEU A 340 3.23 -6.43 4.07
C LEU A 340 3.94 -6.24 2.71
N LEU A 341 3.87 -5.07 2.06
CA LEU A 341 4.51 -4.86 0.75
C LEU A 341 5.99 -5.30 0.71
N PRO A 342 6.83 -4.97 1.72
CA PRO A 342 8.24 -5.33 1.72
C PRO A 342 8.53 -6.83 1.61
N ILE A 343 7.63 -7.70 2.09
CA ILE A 343 7.83 -9.15 2.02
C ILE A 343 7.32 -9.75 0.72
N LEU A 344 6.49 -9.04 -0.07
CA LEU A 344 5.90 -9.61 -1.28
C LEU A 344 6.95 -9.98 -2.34
N PRO A 345 7.93 -9.12 -2.69
CA PRO A 345 8.95 -9.48 -3.67
C PRO A 345 9.75 -10.76 -3.31
N PRO A 346 10.37 -10.87 -2.12
CA PRO A 346 11.06 -12.12 -1.75
C PRO A 346 10.10 -13.30 -1.60
N LEU A 347 8.86 -13.11 -1.15
CA LEU A 347 7.87 -14.18 -1.04
C LEU A 347 7.50 -14.76 -2.42
N MET A 348 7.33 -13.91 -3.44
CA MET A 348 7.07 -14.37 -4.81
C MET A 348 8.27 -15.11 -5.40
N VAL A 349 9.50 -14.71 -5.06
CA VAL A 349 10.72 -15.42 -5.45
C VAL A 349 10.82 -16.79 -4.77
N LEU A 350 10.54 -16.88 -3.46
CA LEU A 350 10.51 -18.15 -2.72
C LEU A 350 9.43 -19.09 -3.26
N THR A 351 8.26 -18.55 -3.60
CA THR A 351 7.15 -19.28 -4.22
C THR A 351 7.57 -19.85 -5.59
N ALA A 352 8.18 -19.03 -6.44
CA ALA A 352 8.71 -19.47 -7.74
C ALA A 352 9.85 -20.50 -7.60
N TRP A 353 10.69 -20.36 -6.57
CA TRP A 353 11.72 -21.34 -6.23
C TRP A 353 11.12 -22.71 -5.92
N LEU A 354 10.08 -22.77 -5.09
CA LEU A 354 9.42 -24.04 -4.77
C LEU A 354 8.83 -24.72 -6.01
N ILE A 355 8.18 -23.95 -6.90
CA ILE A 355 7.67 -24.48 -8.19
C ILE A 355 8.82 -25.06 -9.03
N ALA A 356 9.95 -24.37 -9.08
CA ALA A 356 11.12 -24.83 -9.84
C ALA A 356 11.77 -26.08 -9.24
N GLU A 357 11.84 -26.21 -7.91
CA GLU A 357 12.30 -27.43 -7.26
C GLU A 357 11.35 -28.60 -7.54
N ALA A 358 10.04 -28.40 -7.40
CA ALA A 358 9.05 -29.43 -7.75
C ALA A 358 9.17 -29.87 -9.21
N TRP A 359 9.37 -28.93 -10.14
CA TRP A 359 9.58 -29.23 -11.55
C TRP A 359 10.85 -30.05 -11.83
N ARG A 360 11.95 -29.76 -11.10
CA ARG A 360 13.23 -30.46 -11.27
C ARG A 360 13.19 -31.88 -10.70
N ASN A 361 12.47 -32.08 -9.61
CA ASN A 361 12.43 -33.34 -8.87
C ASN A 361 11.27 -34.27 -9.30
N THR A 362 10.47 -33.88 -10.30
CA THR A 362 9.39 -34.70 -10.87
C THR A 362 9.69 -35.10 -12.31
N GLN A 363 9.07 -36.19 -12.79
CA GLN A 363 9.18 -36.67 -14.17
C GLN A 363 7.80 -37.09 -14.72
N GLY A 364 7.69 -37.24 -16.05
CA GLY A 364 6.47 -37.70 -16.72
C GLY A 364 5.22 -36.89 -16.33
N ALA A 365 4.17 -37.60 -15.89
CA ALA A 365 2.90 -37.00 -15.44
C ALA A 365 3.07 -36.01 -14.26
N GLY A 366 4.08 -36.18 -13.41
CA GLY A 366 4.35 -35.26 -12.31
C GLY A 366 4.73 -33.85 -12.79
N LYS A 367 5.48 -33.74 -13.90
CA LYS A 367 5.79 -32.42 -14.50
C LYS A 367 4.53 -31.77 -15.06
N VAL A 368 3.66 -32.55 -15.72
CA VAL A 368 2.37 -32.04 -16.22
C VAL A 368 1.53 -31.50 -15.06
N LEU A 369 1.44 -32.23 -13.94
CA LEU A 369 0.73 -31.79 -12.75
C LEU A 369 1.30 -30.49 -12.18
N VAL A 370 2.63 -30.37 -12.06
CA VAL A 370 3.28 -29.12 -11.61
C VAL A 370 2.97 -27.96 -12.55
N ALA A 371 3.03 -28.17 -13.87
CA ALA A 371 2.67 -27.13 -14.84
C ALA A 371 1.20 -26.72 -14.75
N VAL A 372 0.28 -27.67 -14.62
CA VAL A 372 -1.16 -27.39 -14.49
C VAL A 372 -1.45 -26.62 -13.21
N ILE A 373 -0.89 -27.04 -12.07
CA ILE A 373 -1.08 -26.34 -10.80
C ILE A 373 -0.47 -24.94 -10.85
N ALA A 374 0.79 -24.81 -11.29
CA ALA A 374 1.45 -23.51 -11.38
C ALA A 374 0.74 -22.57 -12.37
N GLY A 375 0.33 -23.10 -13.54
CA GLY A 375 -0.44 -22.37 -14.53
C GLY A 375 -1.81 -21.93 -14.02
N GLY A 376 -2.51 -22.81 -13.29
CA GLY A 376 -3.79 -22.49 -12.65
C GLY A 376 -3.66 -21.41 -11.58
N ILE A 377 -2.59 -21.44 -10.77
CA ILE A 377 -2.30 -20.39 -9.77
C ILE A 377 -2.00 -19.06 -10.46
N VAL A 378 -1.13 -19.05 -11.48
CA VAL A 378 -0.80 -17.83 -12.23
C VAL A 378 -2.04 -17.25 -12.90
N LEU A 379 -2.88 -18.09 -13.51
CA LEU A 379 -4.14 -17.67 -14.13
C LEU A 379 -5.11 -17.10 -13.08
N TYR A 380 -5.26 -17.76 -11.94
CA TYR A 380 -6.10 -17.25 -10.86
C TYR A 380 -5.59 -15.89 -10.35
N THR A 381 -4.28 -15.75 -10.12
CA THR A 381 -3.67 -14.48 -9.71
C THR A 381 -3.87 -13.38 -10.75
N LEU A 382 -3.76 -13.72 -12.04
CA LEU A 382 -4.07 -12.79 -13.14
C LEU A 382 -5.53 -12.33 -13.08
N LEU A 383 -6.48 -13.26 -13.00
CA LEU A 383 -7.91 -12.95 -12.95
C LEU A 383 -8.25 -12.12 -11.70
N TRP A 384 -7.71 -12.48 -10.54
CA TRP A 384 -7.92 -11.74 -9.30
C TRP A 384 -7.34 -10.33 -9.33
N GLY A 385 -6.07 -10.20 -9.76
CA GLY A 385 -5.42 -8.91 -9.94
C GLY A 385 -6.17 -8.02 -10.94
N THR A 386 -6.70 -8.61 -12.01
CA THR A 386 -7.49 -7.91 -13.03
C THR A 386 -8.82 -7.45 -12.43
N ALA A 387 -9.51 -8.29 -11.65
CA ALA A 387 -10.77 -7.94 -11.00
C ALA A 387 -10.63 -6.71 -10.07
N VAL A 388 -9.54 -6.66 -9.30
CA VAL A 388 -9.24 -5.52 -8.41
C VAL A 388 -8.84 -4.28 -9.19
N THR A 389 -8.01 -4.42 -10.22
CA THR A 389 -7.56 -3.28 -11.04
C THR A 389 -8.73 -2.68 -11.84
N MET A 390 -9.57 -3.51 -12.46
CA MET A 390 -10.77 -3.07 -13.18
C MET A 390 -11.81 -2.43 -12.26
N ALA A 391 -11.78 -2.72 -10.95
CA ALA A 391 -12.63 -2.04 -9.99
C ALA A 391 -12.23 -0.56 -9.78
N LEU A 392 -10.97 -0.19 -9.99
CA LEU A 392 -10.53 1.23 -9.96
C LEU A 392 -11.02 2.03 -11.17
N LEU A 393 -11.36 1.36 -12.27
CA LEU A 393 -11.93 1.98 -13.46
C LEU A 393 -13.45 2.13 -13.40
N GLN A 394 -14.11 1.48 -12.43
CA GLN A 394 -15.56 1.66 -12.22
C GLN A 394 -15.82 3.02 -11.56
N PRO A 395 -16.97 3.67 -11.82
CA PRO A 395 -17.31 4.93 -11.15
C PRO A 395 -17.35 4.75 -9.63
N ASP A 396 -16.71 5.67 -8.91
CA ASP A 396 -16.55 5.58 -7.46
C ASP A 396 -17.92 5.56 -6.73
N PRO A 397 -18.14 4.66 -5.75
CA PRO A 397 -19.39 4.59 -5.02
C PRO A 397 -19.83 5.91 -4.37
N ARG A 398 -18.88 6.74 -3.91
CA ARG A 398 -19.17 8.06 -3.32
C ARG A 398 -19.72 9.03 -4.36
N LEU A 399 -19.14 9.05 -5.55
CA LEU A 399 -19.60 9.92 -6.64
C LEU A 399 -20.94 9.46 -7.20
N ARG A 400 -21.14 8.14 -7.36
CA ARG A 400 -22.46 7.58 -7.73
C ARG A 400 -23.53 7.91 -6.70
N ALA A 401 -23.19 7.86 -5.41
CA ALA A 401 -24.11 8.25 -4.35
C ALA A 401 -24.41 9.76 -4.41
N LEU A 402 -23.42 10.61 -4.64
CA LEU A 402 -23.59 12.05 -4.80
C LEU A 402 -24.54 12.39 -5.95
N GLU A 403 -24.32 11.81 -7.14
CA GLU A 403 -25.18 11.99 -8.32
C GLU A 403 -26.63 11.56 -8.03
N TRP A 404 -26.79 10.40 -7.39
CA TRP A 404 -28.11 9.90 -7.03
C TRP A 404 -28.81 10.78 -5.99
N ILE A 405 -28.09 11.28 -4.97
CA ILE A 405 -28.63 12.20 -3.97
C ILE A 405 -29.13 13.48 -4.64
N ARG A 406 -28.32 14.06 -5.53
CA ARG A 406 -28.69 15.28 -6.29
C ARG A 406 -29.91 15.08 -7.18
N LYS A 407 -30.11 13.86 -7.69
CA LYS A 407 -31.25 13.53 -8.53
C LYS A 407 -32.53 13.23 -7.74
N GLU A 408 -32.43 12.45 -6.66
CA GLU A 408 -33.60 11.84 -6.01
C GLU A 408 -33.99 12.52 -4.68
N ILE A 409 -33.10 13.29 -4.07
CA ILE A 409 -33.34 13.97 -2.80
C ILE A 409 -33.58 15.47 -3.05
N PRO A 410 -34.77 16.01 -2.69
CA PRO A 410 -35.08 17.42 -2.89
C PRO A 410 -34.09 18.35 -2.19
N GLN A 411 -33.81 19.49 -2.81
CA GLN A 411 -33.00 20.55 -2.19
C GLN A 411 -33.62 21.03 -0.88
N GLY A 412 -32.78 21.49 0.05
CA GLY A 412 -33.18 21.89 1.39
C GLY A 412 -33.49 20.73 2.35
N THR A 413 -33.41 19.48 1.87
CA THR A 413 -33.54 18.29 2.73
C THR A 413 -32.47 18.28 3.82
N ARG A 414 -32.88 17.87 5.03
CA ARG A 414 -31.99 17.67 6.18
C ARG A 414 -31.29 16.32 6.06
N ILE A 415 -29.98 16.33 5.86
CA ILE A 415 -29.15 15.12 5.73
C ILE A 415 -28.29 14.97 6.99
N GLY A 416 -28.45 13.86 7.71
CA GLY A 416 -27.67 13.51 8.89
C GLY A 416 -26.53 12.53 8.62
N PHE A 417 -25.54 12.54 9.50
CA PHE A 417 -24.33 11.71 9.45
C PHE A 417 -24.07 11.07 10.82
N ALA A 418 -23.42 9.91 10.82
CA ALA A 418 -22.99 9.25 12.06
C ALA A 418 -21.69 9.86 12.61
N SER A 419 -20.80 10.35 11.75
CA SER A 419 -19.56 11.00 12.12
C SER A 419 -19.36 12.30 11.33
N ILE A 420 -18.30 13.04 11.61
CA ILE A 420 -17.92 14.20 10.79
C ILE A 420 -17.51 13.70 9.40
N PRO A 421 -18.21 14.10 8.31
CA PRO A 421 -17.92 13.65 6.95
C PRO A 421 -16.44 13.76 6.59
N TRP A 422 -15.90 12.73 5.93
CA TRP A 422 -14.51 12.70 5.46
C TRP A 422 -14.38 12.04 4.07
N PHE A 423 -13.17 11.61 3.70
CA PHE A 423 -12.86 11.00 2.40
C PHE A 423 -13.76 9.83 2.02
N TYR A 424 -14.35 9.12 2.99
CA TYR A 424 -15.24 7.97 2.77
C TYR A 424 -16.72 8.34 2.61
N THR A 425 -17.07 9.62 2.67
CA THR A 425 -18.45 10.15 2.54
C THR A 425 -18.66 10.71 1.12
N PRO A 426 -19.85 10.61 0.51
CA PRO A 426 -20.17 11.34 -0.72
C PRO A 426 -19.87 12.84 -0.56
N PRO A 427 -19.10 13.48 -1.47
CA PRO A 427 -18.63 14.84 -1.26
C PRO A 427 -19.73 15.86 -1.56
N LEU A 428 -20.68 16.02 -0.62
CA LEU A 428 -21.69 17.08 -0.66
C LEU A 428 -21.08 18.47 -0.42
N SER A 429 -19.88 18.49 0.20
CA SER A 429 -18.97 19.64 0.20
C SER A 429 -17.66 19.21 -0.47
N PRO A 430 -17.09 20.03 -1.38
CA PRO A 430 -15.82 19.71 -2.03
C PRO A 430 -14.63 19.73 -1.06
N TYR A 431 -14.83 20.29 0.15
CA TYR A 431 -13.80 20.43 1.18
C TYR A 431 -13.72 19.28 2.17
N TRP A 432 -14.53 18.22 2.03
CA TRP A 432 -14.56 17.11 2.99
C TRP A 432 -13.37 16.14 2.94
N GLY A 433 -12.24 16.57 2.37
CA GLY A 433 -10.92 15.95 2.58
C GLY A 433 -9.97 16.75 3.47
N GLU A 434 -10.38 17.93 3.96
CA GLU A 434 -9.56 18.72 4.88
C GLU A 434 -9.15 17.94 6.13
N LEU A 435 -7.90 18.08 6.57
CA LEU A 435 -7.35 17.33 7.70
C LEU A 435 -8.05 17.68 9.02
N GLN A 436 -8.32 18.97 9.25
CA GLN A 436 -8.92 19.45 10.49
C GLN A 436 -10.43 19.15 10.52
N PRO A 437 -10.94 18.36 11.49
CA PRO A 437 -12.36 18.06 11.57
C PRO A 437 -13.24 19.31 11.76
N SER A 438 -12.76 20.30 12.52
CA SER A 438 -13.47 21.58 12.75
C SER A 438 -13.73 22.32 11.43
N ARG A 439 -12.73 22.37 10.55
CA ARG A 439 -12.89 22.96 9.21
C ARG A 439 -13.94 22.23 8.39
N ARG A 440 -13.97 20.89 8.42
CA ARG A 440 -14.99 20.11 7.70
C ARG A 440 -16.41 20.40 8.19
N VAL A 441 -16.58 20.68 9.49
CA VAL A 441 -17.85 21.16 10.06
C VAL A 441 -18.20 22.56 9.56
N GLU A 442 -17.24 23.50 9.57
CA GLU A 442 -17.45 24.85 9.01
C GLU A 442 -17.89 24.79 7.54
N ARG A 443 -17.19 23.99 6.72
CA ARG A 443 -17.47 23.79 5.29
C ARG A 443 -18.82 23.14 5.00
N ALA A 444 -19.39 22.41 5.96
CA ALA A 444 -20.73 21.87 5.81
C ALA A 444 -21.81 22.97 5.87
N LEU A 445 -21.54 24.09 6.54
CA LEU A 445 -22.46 25.23 6.63
C LEU A 445 -22.49 26.07 5.34
N GLU A 446 -21.45 25.96 4.51
CA GLU A 446 -21.34 26.65 3.21
C GLU A 446 -22.18 25.96 2.11
N VAL A 447 -22.62 24.72 2.33
CA VAL A 447 -23.43 23.95 1.37
C VAL A 447 -24.84 24.51 1.31
N LYS A 448 -25.25 24.97 0.13
CA LYS A 448 -26.58 25.57 -0.12
C LYS A 448 -27.64 24.57 -0.56
N GLU A 449 -27.22 23.46 -1.18
CA GLU A 449 -28.11 22.45 -1.77
C GLU A 449 -28.94 21.72 -0.70
N TYR A 450 -28.36 21.48 0.47
CA TYR A 450 -28.92 20.67 1.54
C TYR A 450 -28.62 21.28 2.92
N ARG A 451 -29.46 20.97 3.91
CA ARG A 451 -29.16 21.29 5.30
C ARG A 451 -28.42 20.11 5.93
N LEU A 452 -27.11 20.24 6.05
CA LEU A 452 -26.24 19.17 6.56
C LEU A 452 -26.21 19.20 8.09
N LEU A 453 -26.58 18.08 8.71
CA LEU A 453 -26.60 17.88 10.16
C LEU A 453 -25.36 17.10 10.56
N VAL A 454 -24.22 17.80 10.62
CA VAL A 454 -22.94 17.21 11.05
C VAL A 454 -22.93 17.10 12.59
N PRO A 455 -22.73 15.90 13.14
CA PRO A 455 -22.80 15.71 14.59
C PRO A 455 -21.57 16.32 15.29
N ARG A 456 -21.76 16.77 16.54
CA ARG A 456 -20.64 17.21 17.41
C ARG A 456 -19.92 16.03 18.05
N GLU A 457 -20.68 15.00 18.38
CA GLU A 457 -20.19 13.73 18.93
C GLU A 457 -20.55 12.61 17.96
N GLU A 458 -19.60 11.71 17.67
CA GLU A 458 -19.87 10.58 16.79
C GLU A 458 -20.99 9.70 17.36
N TRP A 459 -21.86 9.22 16.47
CA TRP A 459 -23.02 8.38 16.76
C TRP A 459 -24.13 9.06 17.59
N ASP A 460 -24.19 10.39 17.58
CA ASP A 460 -25.28 11.14 18.23
C ASP A 460 -26.63 10.88 17.55
N THR A 461 -27.56 10.27 18.30
CA THR A 461 -28.92 9.94 17.85
C THR A 461 -29.80 11.18 17.70
N SER A 462 -29.43 12.32 18.28
CA SER A 462 -30.17 13.59 18.10
C SER A 462 -30.15 14.06 16.64
N ALA A 463 -29.08 13.72 15.90
CA ALA A 463 -28.97 13.98 14.46
C ALA A 463 -30.07 13.23 13.69
N LEU A 464 -30.42 12.02 14.12
CA LEU A 464 -31.48 11.22 13.49
C LEU A 464 -32.82 11.93 13.63
N GLN A 465 -33.18 12.46 14.81
CA GLN A 465 -34.48 13.08 15.09
C GLN A 465 -34.83 14.21 14.11
N GLN A 466 -33.83 14.97 13.67
CA GLN A 466 -34.00 16.09 12.75
C GLN A 466 -33.78 15.70 11.27
N ALA A 467 -33.06 14.61 11.01
CA ALA A 467 -32.74 14.16 9.67
C ALA A 467 -33.95 13.58 8.95
N HIS A 468 -34.06 13.89 7.66
CA HIS A 468 -34.96 13.20 6.73
C HIS A 468 -34.24 12.12 5.93
N VAL A 469 -32.93 12.30 5.72
CA VAL A 469 -32.04 11.38 5.04
C VAL A 469 -30.80 11.19 5.89
N VAL A 470 -30.26 9.97 5.94
CA VAL A 470 -28.99 9.66 6.61
C VAL A 470 -28.09 8.93 5.63
N ILE A 471 -26.81 9.31 5.61
CA ILE A 471 -25.79 8.67 4.79
C ILE A 471 -24.82 7.95 5.71
N LEU A 472 -24.51 6.69 5.37
CA LEU A 472 -23.52 5.89 6.07
C LEU A 472 -22.51 5.29 5.10
N SER A 473 -21.26 5.27 5.53
CA SER A 473 -20.18 4.56 4.87
C SER A 473 -19.83 3.27 5.61
N GLN A 474 -19.35 2.28 4.86
CA GLN A 474 -18.77 1.05 5.40
C GLN A 474 -17.68 1.33 6.45
N PHE A 475 -16.93 2.42 6.27
CA PHE A 475 -15.86 2.86 7.18
C PHE A 475 -16.37 3.24 8.57
N GLU A 476 -17.58 3.76 8.67
CA GLU A 476 -18.19 4.11 9.96
C GLU A 476 -18.76 2.85 10.62
N VAL A 477 -19.47 2.03 9.84
CA VAL A 477 -20.35 0.98 10.39
C VAL A 477 -19.60 -0.32 10.72
N ASP A 478 -18.79 -0.84 9.80
CA ASP A 478 -18.36 -2.24 9.87
C ASP A 478 -17.49 -2.52 11.12
N ASP A 479 -16.53 -1.64 11.41
CA ASP A 479 -15.66 -1.79 12.59
C ASP A 479 -16.41 -1.53 13.90
N ALA A 480 -17.29 -0.53 13.92
CA ALA A 480 -18.11 -0.22 15.09
C ALA A 480 -19.06 -1.38 15.46
N VAL A 481 -19.67 -2.02 14.47
CA VAL A 481 -20.51 -3.22 14.67
C VAL A 481 -19.66 -4.40 15.12
N ARG A 482 -18.50 -4.64 14.49
CA ARG A 482 -17.59 -5.75 14.82
C ARG A 482 -17.15 -5.72 16.28
N VAL A 483 -16.85 -4.54 16.82
CA VAL A 483 -16.42 -4.36 18.22
C VAL A 483 -17.59 -4.14 19.19
N ARG A 484 -18.84 -4.15 18.70
CA ARG A 484 -20.05 -3.86 19.47
C ARG A 484 -19.98 -2.50 20.19
N HIS A 485 -19.53 -1.46 19.48
CA HIS A 485 -19.45 -0.11 20.00
C HIS A 485 -20.84 0.40 20.38
N ALA A 486 -21.11 0.59 21.67
CA ALA A 486 -22.46 0.85 22.17
C ALA A 486 -23.14 2.08 21.55
N PRO A 487 -22.50 3.26 21.45
CA PRO A 487 -23.10 4.41 20.77
C PRO A 487 -23.51 4.12 19.33
N ALA A 488 -22.66 3.40 18.58
CA ALA A 488 -22.95 3.05 17.20
C ALA A 488 -24.11 2.08 17.07
N LEU A 489 -24.19 1.07 17.94
CA LEU A 489 -25.30 0.13 17.96
C LEU A 489 -26.62 0.83 18.28
N THR A 490 -26.63 1.74 19.26
CA THR A 490 -27.82 2.56 19.59
C THR A 490 -28.25 3.43 18.42
N PHE A 491 -27.30 4.08 17.74
CA PHE A 491 -27.57 4.87 16.53
C PHE A 491 -28.17 4.01 15.41
N LEU A 492 -27.59 2.83 15.15
CA LEU A 492 -28.05 1.92 14.09
C LEU A 492 -29.42 1.30 14.41
N ASP A 493 -29.71 0.98 15.67
CA ASP A 493 -31.01 0.50 16.11
C ASP A 493 -32.10 1.57 15.88
N GLU A 494 -31.83 2.82 16.25
CA GLU A 494 -32.74 3.94 15.99
C GLU A 494 -32.90 4.22 14.49
N LEU A 495 -31.80 4.15 13.72
CA LEU A 495 -31.84 4.28 12.28
C LEU A 495 -32.74 3.22 11.64
N ASN A 496 -32.62 1.95 12.04
CA ASN A 496 -33.44 0.86 11.51
C ASN A 496 -34.92 0.95 11.91
N ARG A 497 -35.23 1.59 13.05
CA ARG A 497 -36.62 1.85 13.48
C ARG A 497 -37.26 3.00 12.73
N SER A 498 -36.50 4.07 12.50
CA SER A 498 -37.01 5.35 12.00
C SER A 498 -36.81 5.57 10.49
N PHE A 499 -35.94 4.79 9.84
CA PHE A 499 -35.55 4.94 8.44
C PHE A 499 -35.56 3.61 7.68
N ARG A 500 -35.80 3.69 6.37
CA ARG A 500 -35.56 2.58 5.42
C ARG A 500 -34.38 2.90 4.51
N ARG A 501 -33.55 1.90 4.22
CA ARG A 501 -32.51 2.02 3.19
C ARG A 501 -33.16 2.14 1.82
N VAL A 502 -32.87 3.22 1.10
CA VAL A 502 -33.45 3.52 -0.22
C VAL A 502 -32.45 3.34 -1.36
N ALA A 503 -31.15 3.41 -1.07
CA ALA A 503 -30.10 3.15 -2.04
C ALA A 503 -28.85 2.58 -1.38
N GLN A 504 -28.09 1.79 -2.15
CA GLN A 504 -26.78 1.28 -1.78
C GLN A 504 -25.86 1.33 -3.00
N PHE A 505 -24.66 1.87 -2.82
CA PHE A 505 -23.63 1.97 -3.84
C PHE A 505 -22.42 1.18 -3.39
N ASP A 506 -21.98 0.26 -4.25
CA ASP A 506 -20.85 -0.62 -3.98
C ASP A 506 -20.12 -0.94 -5.29
N THR A 507 -18.88 -1.40 -5.16
CA THR A 507 -18.02 -1.82 -6.26
C THR A 507 -17.95 -3.34 -6.32
N ALA A 508 -18.14 -3.90 -7.50
CA ALA A 508 -18.02 -5.34 -7.73
C ALA A 508 -16.65 -5.69 -8.30
N PHE A 509 -15.97 -6.68 -7.72
CA PHE A 509 -14.76 -7.27 -8.30
C PHE A 509 -15.17 -8.33 -9.33
N ARG A 510 -14.96 -8.06 -10.63
CA ARG A 510 -15.39 -8.97 -11.70
C ARG A 510 -14.47 -8.94 -12.91
N VAL A 511 -14.41 -10.07 -13.61
CA VAL A 511 -13.76 -10.24 -14.92
C VAL A 511 -14.66 -11.12 -15.78
N ASP A 512 -15.12 -10.62 -16.94
CA ASP A 512 -15.93 -11.35 -17.93
C ASP A 512 -17.06 -12.22 -17.33
N GLY A 513 -17.82 -11.66 -16.38
CA GLY A 513 -18.95 -12.33 -15.71
C GLY A 513 -18.57 -13.15 -14.47
N ILE A 514 -17.29 -13.42 -14.23
CA ILE A 514 -16.81 -14.06 -12.99
C ILE A 514 -16.81 -13.02 -11.87
N LEU A 515 -17.61 -13.25 -10.83
CA LEU A 515 -17.68 -12.39 -9.65
C LEU A 515 -16.75 -12.90 -8.54
N PHE A 516 -15.90 -12.02 -8.03
CA PHE A 516 -15.06 -12.27 -6.86
C PHE A 516 -15.67 -11.61 -5.62
N GLY A 517 -15.58 -12.30 -4.49
CA GLY A 517 -16.14 -11.80 -3.23
C GLY A 517 -15.36 -10.61 -2.67
N LYS A 518 -16.07 -9.54 -2.29
CA LYS A 518 -15.53 -8.38 -1.54
C LYS A 518 -15.43 -8.64 -0.02
N ARG A 519 -15.66 -9.87 0.45
CA ARG A 519 -15.62 -10.19 1.89
C ARG A 519 -14.18 -10.12 2.42
N GLY A 520 -13.98 -9.39 3.51
CA GLY A 520 -12.69 -9.31 4.20
C GLY A 520 -11.63 -8.50 3.47
N VAL A 521 -12.02 -7.47 2.70
CA VAL A 521 -11.07 -6.49 2.15
C VAL A 521 -10.36 -5.80 3.32
N PRO A 522 -9.02 -5.76 3.35
CA PRO A 522 -8.28 -5.00 4.36
C PRO A 522 -8.67 -3.53 4.35
N HIS A 523 -8.68 -2.89 5.52
CA HIS A 523 -9.17 -1.53 5.69
C HIS A 523 -8.53 -0.51 4.73
N ASP A 524 -7.21 -0.56 4.56
CA ASP A 524 -6.45 0.32 3.66
C ASP A 524 -6.54 -0.06 2.16
N MET A 525 -7.07 -1.24 1.84
CA MET A 525 -7.42 -1.62 0.47
C MET A 525 -8.88 -1.30 0.14
N LEU A 526 -9.68 -0.89 1.14
CA LEU A 526 -11.08 -0.53 0.96
C LEU A 526 -11.27 0.92 0.48
N TYR A 527 -10.25 1.78 0.58
CA TYR A 527 -10.37 3.21 0.22
C TYR A 527 -11.00 3.47 -1.16
N PRO A 528 -10.71 2.69 -2.22
CA PRO A 528 -11.35 2.87 -3.54
C PRO A 528 -12.72 2.23 -3.69
N PHE A 529 -13.10 1.38 -2.74
CA PHE A 529 -14.26 0.52 -2.84
C PHE A 529 -15.18 0.67 -1.63
N PRO A 530 -15.49 1.86 -1.09
CA PRO A 530 -16.41 1.95 0.05
C PRO A 530 -17.81 1.50 -0.37
N ARG A 531 -18.53 0.81 0.53
CA ARG A 531 -19.98 0.69 0.41
C ARG A 531 -20.62 1.94 1.01
N ILE A 532 -21.51 2.59 0.27
CA ILE A 532 -22.27 3.77 0.70
C ILE A 532 -23.75 3.41 0.76
N GLU A 533 -24.41 3.74 1.86
CA GLU A 533 -25.83 3.49 2.08
C GLU A 533 -26.57 4.81 2.32
N VAL A 534 -27.72 4.97 1.66
CA VAL A 534 -28.61 6.13 1.85
C VAL A 534 -29.92 5.66 2.44
N TRP A 535 -30.29 6.26 3.56
CA TRP A 535 -31.46 5.94 4.36
C TRP A 535 -32.44 7.10 4.34
N ARG A 536 -33.74 6.81 4.25
CA ARG A 536 -34.81 7.82 4.25
C ARG A 536 -35.80 7.53 5.37
N ARG A 537 -36.17 8.57 6.11
CA ARG A 537 -37.12 8.47 7.23
C ARG A 537 -38.44 7.88 6.75
N HIS A 538 -39.08 7.06 7.58
CA HIS A 538 -40.45 6.61 7.34
C HIS A 538 -41.38 7.83 7.22
N ARG A 539 -42.40 7.74 6.35
CA ARG A 539 -43.39 8.81 6.21
C ARG A 539 -44.27 8.90 7.44
#